data_AF-A0A2G9U7E5-F1
#
_entry.id   AF-A0A2G9U7E5-F1
#
_cell.length_a   1.000
_cell.length_b   1.000
_cell.length_c   1.000
_cell.angle_alpha   90.00
_cell.angle_beta   90.00
_cell.angle_gamma   90.00
#
_symmetry.space_group_name_H-M   'P 1'
#
loop_
_entity.id
_entity.type
_entity.pdbx_description
1 polymer ?
#
loop_
_entity_poly.entity_id
_entity_poly.type
_entity_poly.pdbx_seq_one_letter_code
_entity_poly.pdbx_strand_id
1 'polypeptide(L)'
;MYVHTIAQQAAVEKVVVISEAHGYPKELHNLVLFYPQAAFPLTNGSVILLSGNVFATYNVADNRPTILNDKTRYYPNLPDELRSGIPKDPKSEEAYWMFDEKTVGENGN
;
A
#
# COMPACT_ATOMS: atom_id res chain seq x y z
N MET A 1 53.71 -21.75 1.03
CA MET A 1 52.43 -22.40 0.71
C MET A 1 51.63 -22.48 1.99
N TYR A 2 50.71 -21.54 2.23
CA TYR A 2 49.62 -21.67 3.21
C TYR A 2 48.42 -20.90 2.65
N VAL A 3 47.26 -21.54 2.81
CA VAL A 3 46.03 -21.42 2.04
C VAL A 3 45.21 -20.17 2.41
N HIS A 4 44.59 -19.56 1.40
CA HIS A 4 43.48 -18.64 1.58
C HIS A 4 42.34 -19.31 2.34
N THR A 5 41.75 -18.61 3.31
CA THR A 5 40.39 -18.93 3.76
C THR A 5 39.61 -17.63 3.81
N ILE A 6 38.73 -17.47 2.81
CA ILE A 6 37.79 -16.37 2.70
C ILE A 6 36.63 -16.75 3.63
N ALA A 7 36.50 -16.08 4.77
CA ALA A 7 35.34 -16.26 5.64
C ALA A 7 34.12 -15.65 4.93
N GLN A 8 33.28 -16.53 4.42
CA GLN A 8 31.97 -16.22 3.86
C GLN A 8 31.09 -15.68 4.99
N GLN A 9 30.87 -14.35 5.03
CA GLN A 9 29.92 -13.75 5.95
C GLN A 9 28.51 -14.13 5.49
N ALA A 10 27.93 -15.14 6.15
CA ALA A 10 26.53 -15.48 6.00
C ALA A 10 25.67 -14.29 6.48
N ALA A 11 24.89 -13.71 5.56
CA ALA A 11 23.85 -12.76 5.90
C ALA A 11 22.81 -13.48 6.77
N VAL A 12 22.61 -13.01 7.99
CA VAL A 12 21.52 -13.50 8.85
C VAL A 12 20.22 -12.96 8.28
N GLU A 13 19.48 -13.83 7.60
CA GLU A 13 18.15 -13.50 7.08
C GLU A 13 17.20 -13.28 8.27
N LYS A 14 16.79 -12.02 8.47
CA LYS A 14 15.83 -11.68 9.53
C LYS A 14 14.46 -12.16 9.08
N VAL A 15 14.01 -13.28 9.63
CA VAL A 15 12.63 -13.76 9.42
C VAL A 15 11.68 -12.77 10.08
N VAL A 16 10.93 -12.03 9.27
CA VAL A 16 9.86 -11.14 9.71
C VAL A 16 8.57 -11.95 9.75
N VAL A 17 8.04 -12.18 10.95
CA VAL A 17 6.71 -12.79 11.11
C VAL A 17 5.66 -11.69 10.96
N ILE A 18 4.82 -11.80 9.94
CA ILE A 18 3.65 -10.95 9.76
C ILE A 18 2.48 -11.62 10.49
N SER A 19 1.97 -10.99 11.54
CA SER A 19 0.75 -11.42 12.24
C SER A 19 -0.32 -10.36 12.13
N GLU A 20 -1.59 -10.78 12.23
CA GLU A 20 -2.70 -9.84 12.32
C GLU A 20 -2.51 -8.90 13.51
N ALA A 21 -2.79 -7.61 13.29
CA ALA A 21 -2.81 -6.65 14.36
C ALA A 21 -3.99 -6.96 15.30
N HIS A 22 -3.81 -6.71 16.60
CA HIS A 22 -4.86 -6.95 17.58
C HIS A 22 -6.16 -6.21 17.21
N GLY A 23 -7.28 -6.94 17.16
CA GLY A 23 -8.60 -6.38 16.84
C GLY A 23 -8.86 -6.17 15.34
N TYR A 24 -8.13 -6.86 14.47
CA TYR A 24 -8.39 -6.95 13.02
C TYR A 24 -8.78 -8.39 12.62
N PRO A 25 -9.49 -8.59 11.49
CA PRO A 25 -9.99 -7.57 10.56
C PRO A 25 -11.11 -6.69 11.15
N LYS A 26 -11.26 -5.48 10.62
CA LYS A 26 -12.35 -4.56 10.96
C LYS A 26 -13.18 -4.27 9.72
N GLU A 27 -14.48 -4.10 9.91
CA GLU A 27 -15.35 -3.59 8.86
C GLU A 27 -15.00 -2.13 8.55
N LEU A 28 -14.99 -1.81 7.25
CA LEU A 28 -14.92 -0.42 6.80
C LEU A 28 -16.15 0.33 7.28
N HIS A 29 -15.97 1.62 7.60
CA HIS A 29 -17.08 2.48 7.98
C HIS A 29 -18.18 2.47 6.90
N ASN A 30 -19.45 2.45 7.30
CA ASN A 30 -20.62 2.43 6.42
C ASN A 30 -20.76 3.66 5.47
N LEU A 31 -19.88 4.66 5.60
CA LEU A 31 -19.81 5.82 4.71
C LEU A 31 -18.88 5.57 3.52
N VAL A 32 -18.13 4.47 3.51
CA VAL A 32 -17.44 3.97 2.33
C VAL A 32 -18.49 3.25 1.47
N LEU A 33 -19.03 3.94 0.48
CA LEU A 33 -20.18 3.48 -0.32
C LEU A 33 -19.80 2.54 -1.49
N PHE A 34 -18.60 1.98 -1.46
CA PHE A 34 -18.06 1.10 -2.49
C PHE A 34 -17.12 0.06 -1.87
N TYR A 35 -16.86 -1.02 -2.61
CA TYR A 35 -15.87 -2.02 -2.21
C TYR A 35 -14.51 -1.64 -2.81
N PRO A 36 -13.51 -1.22 -2.02
CA PRO A 36 -12.23 -0.77 -2.57
C PRO A 36 -11.53 -1.90 -3.32
N GLN A 37 -11.02 -1.59 -4.52
CA GLN A 37 -10.27 -2.50 -5.38
C GLN A 37 -8.77 -2.14 -5.42
N ALA A 38 -8.44 -0.94 -4.95
CA ALA A 38 -7.09 -0.43 -4.81
C ALA A 38 -6.97 0.44 -3.57
N ALA A 39 -5.75 0.50 -3.01
CA ALA A 39 -5.44 1.43 -1.93
C ALA A 39 -3.97 1.86 -1.93
N PHE A 40 -3.69 3.11 -1.58
CA PHE A 40 -2.32 3.60 -1.38
C PHE A 40 -2.24 4.66 -0.28
N PRO A 41 -1.13 4.73 0.49
CA PRO A 41 -1.03 5.62 1.63
C PRO A 41 -0.67 7.05 1.22
N LEU A 42 -1.10 8.00 2.03
CA LEU A 42 -0.65 9.39 2.02
C LEU A 42 0.39 9.61 3.13
N THR A 43 1.18 10.67 3.03
CA THR A 43 2.26 10.95 4.01
C THR A 43 1.71 11.34 5.38
N ASN A 44 0.46 11.82 5.42
CA ASN A 44 -0.25 12.16 6.66
C ASN A 44 -0.83 10.94 7.41
N GLY A 45 -0.56 9.72 6.96
CA GLY A 45 -1.06 8.48 7.58
C GLY A 45 -2.48 8.08 7.17
N SER A 46 -3.15 8.88 6.34
CA SER A 46 -4.39 8.47 5.68
C SER A 46 -4.11 7.56 4.49
N VAL A 47 -5.15 6.91 3.99
CA VAL A 47 -5.09 6.03 2.82
C VAL A 47 -6.12 6.50 1.80
N ILE A 48 -5.77 6.49 0.52
CA ILE A 48 -6.75 6.57 -0.56
C ILE A 48 -7.31 5.17 -0.80
N LEU A 49 -8.63 5.02 -0.65
CA LEU A 49 -9.40 3.84 -1.06
C LEU A 49 -10.02 4.12 -2.42
N LEU A 50 -9.93 3.20 -3.37
CA LEU A 50 -10.31 3.48 -4.75
C LEU A 50 -11.04 2.30 -5.39
N SER A 51 -12.06 2.58 -6.20
CA SER A 51 -12.74 1.63 -7.07
C SER A 51 -13.18 2.33 -8.35
N GLY A 52 -12.59 1.95 -9.49
CA GLY A 52 -12.78 2.65 -10.76
C GLY A 52 -12.49 4.16 -10.64
N ASN A 53 -13.51 4.98 -10.90
CA ASN A 53 -13.39 6.44 -10.84
C ASN A 53 -13.81 7.06 -9.50
N VAL A 54 -14.27 6.27 -8.53
CA VAL A 54 -14.57 6.79 -7.18
C VAL A 54 -13.39 6.53 -6.25
N PHE A 55 -13.06 7.53 -5.44
CA PHE A 55 -12.11 7.34 -4.35
C PHE A 55 -12.61 7.98 -3.06
N ALA A 56 -12.07 7.49 -1.95
CA ALA A 56 -12.22 8.11 -0.65
C ALA A 56 -10.86 8.28 0.04
N THR A 57 -10.66 9.40 0.74
CA THR A 57 -9.57 9.52 1.71
C THR A 57 -10.06 8.94 3.04
N TYR A 58 -9.25 8.05 3.63
CA TYR A 58 -9.62 7.25 4.80
C TYR A 58 -8.57 7.36 5.90
N ASN A 59 -9.01 7.71 7.10
CA ASN A 59 -8.18 7.65 8.29
C ASN A 59 -8.30 6.25 8.91
N VAL A 60 -7.20 5.50 8.87
CA VAL A 60 -7.14 4.12 9.39
C VAL A 60 -7.21 4.08 10.91
N ALA A 61 -6.63 5.07 11.60
CA ALA A 61 -6.61 5.12 13.06
C ALA A 61 -8.03 5.29 13.65
N ASP A 62 -8.82 6.16 13.02
CA ASP A 62 -10.18 6.48 13.46
C ASP A 62 -11.27 5.64 12.77
N ASN A 63 -10.88 4.75 11.84
CA ASN A 63 -11.78 3.98 10.99
C ASN A 63 -12.86 4.86 10.31
N ARG A 64 -12.45 5.97 9.68
CA ARG A 64 -13.41 6.98 9.17
C ARG A 64 -12.99 7.58 7.82
N PRO A 65 -13.91 7.71 6.85
CA PRO A 65 -13.66 8.45 5.61
C PRO A 65 -13.74 9.96 5.85
N THR A 66 -12.89 10.72 5.19
CA THR A 66 -12.87 12.19 5.25
C THR A 66 -13.40 12.83 3.98
N ILE A 67 -13.15 12.23 2.82
CA ILE A 67 -13.54 12.75 1.50
C ILE A 67 -14.04 11.58 0.65
N LEU A 68 -15.09 11.79 -0.14
CA LEU A 68 -15.56 10.90 -1.20
C LEU A 68 -15.66 11.74 -2.49
N ASN A 69 -14.93 11.36 -3.55
CA ASN A 69 -14.83 12.19 -4.75
C ASN A 69 -14.46 11.40 -6.02
N ASP A 70 -14.36 12.12 -7.15
CA ASP A 70 -14.01 11.58 -8.46
C ASP A 70 -12.50 11.56 -8.71
N LYS A 71 -11.95 10.38 -8.97
CA LYS A 71 -10.55 10.11 -9.30
C LYS A 71 -10.10 10.93 -10.50
N THR A 72 -10.91 11.04 -11.54
CA THR A 72 -10.54 11.69 -12.80
C THR A 72 -10.25 13.18 -12.62
N ARG A 73 -10.81 13.79 -11.57
CA ARG A 73 -10.60 15.20 -11.23
C ARG A 73 -9.38 15.43 -10.35
N TYR A 74 -9.16 14.57 -9.35
CA TYR A 74 -8.12 14.77 -8.34
C TYR A 74 -6.81 14.04 -8.67
N TYR A 75 -6.92 12.93 -9.39
CA TYR A 75 -5.82 12.07 -9.78
C TYR A 75 -5.95 11.65 -11.26
N PRO A 76 -5.95 12.62 -12.21
CA PRO A 76 -6.20 12.34 -13.62
C PRO A 76 -5.17 11.39 -14.27
N ASN A 77 -3.98 11.28 -13.68
CA ASN A 77 -2.88 10.46 -14.19
C ASN A 77 -2.77 9.09 -13.50
N LEU A 78 -3.72 8.73 -12.63
CA LEU A 78 -3.72 7.40 -12.00
C LEU A 78 -4.15 6.33 -12.99
N PRO A 79 -3.38 5.23 -13.14
CA PRO A 79 -3.77 4.08 -13.96
C PRO A 79 -5.13 3.52 -13.54
N ASP A 80 -5.90 3.02 -14.50
CA ASP A 80 -7.22 2.44 -14.23
C ASP A 80 -7.14 1.07 -13.55
N GLU A 81 -6.10 0.30 -13.84
CA GLU A 81 -5.86 -1.05 -13.29
C GLU A 81 -4.99 -1.03 -12.02
N LEU A 82 -4.90 0.11 -11.34
CA LEU A 82 -4.14 0.26 -10.10
C LEU A 82 -4.68 -0.71 -9.04
N ARG A 83 -3.77 -1.33 -8.28
CA ARG A 83 -4.06 -2.10 -7.06
C ARG A 83 -3.46 -1.47 -5.83
N SER A 84 -2.24 -0.96 -5.93
CA SER A 84 -1.56 -0.35 -4.79
C SER A 84 -0.52 0.67 -5.24
N GLY A 85 0.03 1.40 -4.28
CA GLY A 85 1.16 2.28 -4.50
C GLY A 85 1.90 2.57 -3.21
N ILE A 86 3.17 2.95 -3.34
CA ILE A 86 3.99 3.44 -2.22
C ILE A 86 4.63 4.78 -2.60
N PRO A 87 4.71 5.75 -1.67
CA PRO A 87 5.44 6.99 -1.90
C PRO A 87 6.91 6.68 -2.25
N LYS A 88 7.46 7.39 -3.23
CA LYS A 88 8.91 7.28 -3.56
C LYS A 88 9.78 7.90 -2.46
N ASP A 89 9.25 8.92 -1.80
CA ASP A 89 9.81 9.53 -0.60
C ASP A 89 8.73 9.50 0.50
N PRO A 90 8.98 8.90 1.68
CA PRO A 90 8.03 8.89 2.79
C PRO A 90 7.56 10.26 3.29
N LYS A 91 8.21 11.35 2.86
CA LYS A 91 7.89 12.74 3.22
C LYS A 91 7.22 13.53 2.10
N SER A 92 6.98 12.92 0.93
CA SER A 92 6.39 13.59 -0.23
C SER A 92 5.23 12.78 -0.83
N GLU A 93 4.20 13.49 -1.26
CA GLU A 93 3.05 12.94 -2.00
C GLU A 93 3.15 13.21 -3.51
N GLU A 94 4.27 13.75 -3.98
CA GLU A 94 4.44 14.14 -5.39
C GLU A 94 4.66 12.95 -6.31
N ALA A 95 5.26 11.86 -5.80
CA ALA A 95 5.64 10.73 -6.62
C ALA A 95 5.44 9.41 -5.89
N TYR A 96 4.90 8.43 -6.64
CA TYR A 96 4.62 7.09 -6.16
C TYR A 96 5.18 6.04 -7.11
N TRP A 97 5.58 4.91 -6.55
CA TRP A 97 5.62 3.66 -7.29
C TRP A 97 4.22 3.06 -7.26
N MET A 98 3.63 2.85 -8.43
CA MET A 98 2.28 2.33 -8.60
C MET A 98 2.35 0.89 -9.08
N PHE A 99 1.45 0.06 -8.56
CA PHE A 99 1.38 -1.37 -8.84
C PHE A 99 -0.01 -1.72 -9.36
N ASP A 100 -0.04 -2.44 -10.47
CA ASP A 100 -1.21 -3.07 -11.07
C ASP A 100 -1.32 -4.55 -10.67
N GLU A 101 -2.32 -5.25 -11.19
CA GLU A 101 -2.51 -6.68 -10.91
C GLU A 101 -1.31 -7.55 -11.34
N LYS A 102 -0.56 -7.14 -12.38
CA LYS A 102 0.58 -7.90 -12.91
C LYS A 102 1.85 -7.72 -12.08
N THR A 103 1.92 -6.64 -11.32
CA THR A 103 3.05 -6.29 -10.45
C THR A 103 2.78 -6.58 -8.97
N VAL A 104 1.51 -6.85 -8.61
CA VAL A 104 1.08 -7.35 -7.30
C VAL A 104 0.93 -8.90 -7.35
N GLY A 105 2.05 -9.63 -7.46
CA GLY A 105 2.16 -11.12 -7.38
C GLY A 105 3.33 -11.67 -8.23
N GLU A 106 4.14 -12.67 -7.87
CA GLU A 106 3.98 -13.86 -7.01
C GLU A 106 5.09 -13.99 -5.92
N ASN A 107 4.74 -14.51 -4.74
CA ASN A 107 5.62 -15.35 -3.91
C ASN A 107 4.74 -16.19 -2.96
N GLY A 108 4.32 -17.36 -3.44
CA GLY A 108 3.63 -18.38 -2.66
C GLY A 108 4.03 -19.75 -3.15
N ASN A 109 5.10 -20.30 -2.57
CA ASN A 109 5.39 -21.74 -2.50
C ASN A 109 5.51 -22.11 -1.02
#